data_AF-A0A1C6I808-F1
#
_entry.id   AF-A0A1C6I808-F1
#
_cell.length_a   1.000
_cell.length_b   1.000
_cell.length_c   1.000
_cell.angle_alpha   90.00
_cell.angle_beta   90.00
_cell.angle_gamma   90.00
#
_symmetry.space_group_name_H-M   'P 1'
#
loop_
_entity.id
_entity.type
_entity.pdbx_description
1 polymer ?
#
loop_
_entity_poly.entity_id
_entity_poly.type
_entity_poly.pdbx_seq_one_letter_code
_entity_poly.pdbx_strand_id
1 'polypeptide(L)' 'MKEYEIIIETINPCGGTKHAQNEIIEAEAESPEAYVKEHGIFPVMDVSKNTSGDVIITTGDSKGYIVRYTFTE' A
#
# COMPACT_ATOMS: atom_id res chain seq x y z
N MET A 1 -2.07 -14.53 -12.23
CA MET A 1 -2.66 -13.27 -11.75
C MET A 1 -3.78 -13.63 -10.80
N LYS A 2 -3.89 -12.89 -9.70
CA LYS A 2 -4.96 -13.01 -8.71
C LYS A 2 -5.65 -11.65 -8.58
N GLU A 3 -6.94 -11.67 -8.31
CA GLU A 3 -7.69 -10.49 -7.95
C GLU A 3 -7.42 -10.18 -6.46
N TYR A 4 -7.18 -8.91 -6.17
CA TYR A 4 -6.95 -8.41 -4.82
C TYR A 4 -7.88 -7.25 -4.54
N GLU A 5 -8.45 -7.22 -3.34
CA GLU A 5 -8.94 -5.97 -2.74
C GLU A 5 -7.73 -5.25 -2.15
N ILE A 6 -7.47 -4.03 -2.62
CA ILE A 6 -6.32 -3.22 -2.23
C ILE A 6 -6.81 -1.98 -1.51
N ILE A 7 -6.44 -1.85 -0.24
CA ILE A 7 -6.62 -0.63 0.54
C ILE A 7 -5.35 0.20 0.42
N ILE A 8 -5.47 1.40 -0.12
CA ILE A 8 -4.38 2.36 -0.28
C ILE A 8 -4.58 3.50 0.72
N GLU A 9 -3.71 3.57 1.73
CA GLU A 9 -3.68 4.67 2.70
C GLU A 9 -2.52 5.61 2.37
N THR A 10 -2.82 6.84 1.95
CA THR A 10 -1.82 7.89 1.69
C THR A 10 -1.75 8.85 2.86
N ILE A 11 -0.59 8.95 3.49
CA ILE A 11 -0.30 9.81 4.63
C ILE A 11 0.67 10.91 4.18
N ASN A 12 0.22 12.16 4.25
CA ASN A 12 1.01 13.31 3.87
C ASN A 12 1.74 13.91 5.10
N PRO A 13 2.95 14.47 4.91
CA PRO A 13 3.78 14.99 6.01
C PRO A 13 3.12 16.15 6.78
N CYS A 14 2.21 16.90 6.15
CA CYS A 14 1.53 18.04 6.75
C CYS A 14 0.28 17.68 7.59
N GLY A 15 -0.22 16.45 7.51
CA GLY A 15 -1.48 16.04 8.14
C GLY A 15 -1.36 14.90 9.15
N GLY A 16 -0.23 14.21 9.19
CA GLY A 16 -0.08 12.99 10.00
C GLY A 16 -1.14 11.93 9.67
N THR A 17 -1.26 10.90 10.51
CA THR A 17 -2.24 9.82 10.29
C THR A 17 -3.70 10.29 10.34
N LYS A 18 -3.99 11.43 10.96
CA LYS A 18 -5.35 12.00 11.06
C LYS A 18 -5.95 12.49 9.73
N HIS A 19 -5.10 12.74 8.75
CA HIS A 19 -5.52 13.18 7.41
C HIS A 19 -5.11 12.16 6.34
N ALA A 20 -4.98 10.89 6.72
CA ALA A 20 -4.77 9.81 5.77
C ALA A 20 -5.94 9.76 4.78
N GLN A 21 -5.63 9.74 3.48
CA GLN A 21 -6.62 9.48 2.44
C GLN A 21 -6.63 7.99 2.17
N ASN A 22 -7.81 7.38 2.30
CA ASN A 22 -7.98 5.95 2.13
C ASN A 22 -8.82 5.69 0.88
N GLU A 23 -8.29 4.84 0.02
CA GLU A 23 -8.94 4.38 -1.21
C GLU A 23 -9.00 2.86 -1.19
N ILE A 24 -10.11 2.28 -1.66
CA ILE A 24 -10.28 0.84 -1.79
C ILE A 24 -10.54 0.57 -3.27
N ILE A 25 -9.75 -0.34 -3.84
CA ILE A 25 -9.84 -0.72 -5.25
C ILE A 25 -9.75 -2.24 -5.38
N GLU A 26 -10.28 -2.77 -6.47
CA GLU A 26 -10.10 -4.16 -6.88
C GLU A 26 -9.18 -4.18 -8.10
N ALA A 27 -8.12 -4.98 -8.07
CA ALA A 27 -7.19 -5.09 -9.19
C ALA A 27 -6.61 -6.50 -9.32
N GLU A 28 -6.41 -6.93 -10.57
CA GLU A 28 -5.66 -8.15 -10.87
C GLU A 28 -4.16 -7.86 -10.90
N ALA A 29 -3.38 -8.63 -10.14
CA ALA A 29 -1.92 -8.51 -10.12
C ALA A 29 -1.25 -9.89 -10.10
N GLU A 30 0.01 -9.95 -10.52
CA GLU A 30 0.82 -11.17 -10.36
C GLU A 30 1.17 -11.43 -8.89
N SER A 31 1.42 -10.37 -8.13
CA SER A 31 1.62 -10.37 -6.68
C SER A 31 1.41 -8.95 -6.12
N PRO A 32 1.23 -8.80 -4.79
CA PRO A 32 1.23 -7.49 -4.13
C PRO A 32 2.46 -6.63 -4.48
N GLU A 33 3.64 -7.25 -4.50
CA GLU A 33 4.90 -6.56 -4.81
C GLU A 33 4.97 -6.11 -6.28
N ALA A 34 4.44 -6.90 -7.21
CA ALA A 34 4.37 -6.54 -8.63
C ALA A 34 3.46 -5.33 -8.82
N TYR A 35 2.28 -5.31 -8.18
CA TYR A 35 1.36 -4.17 -8.24
C TYR A 35 2.03 -2.88 -7.73
N VAL A 36 2.67 -2.94 -6.55
CA VAL A 36 3.34 -1.75 -5.99
C VAL A 36 4.54 -1.32 -6.85
N LYS A 37 5.23 -2.25 -7.52
CA LYS A 37 6.31 -1.90 -8.44
C LYS A 37 5.83 -1.19 -9.70
N GLU A 38 4.65 -1.52 -10.20
CA GLU A 38 4.06 -0.92 -11.40
C GLU A 38 3.31 0.38 -11.11
N HIS A 39 2.59 0.45 -10.00
CA HIS A 39 1.69 1.56 -9.66
C HIS A 39 2.22 2.47 -8.54
N GLY A 40 3.18 1.99 -7.74
CA GLY A 40 3.75 2.75 -6.63
C GLY A 40 4.60 3.92 -7.11
N ILE A 41 4.45 5.06 -6.42
CA ILE A 41 5.18 6.30 -6.74
C ILE A 41 6.46 6.48 -5.89
N PHE A 42 6.64 5.64 -4.87
CA PHE A 42 7.74 5.70 -3.92
C PHE A 42 8.42 4.34 -3.75
N PRO A 43 9.71 4.31 -3.34
CA PRO A 43 10.38 3.05 -3.05
C PRO A 43 9.71 2.32 -1.89
N VAL A 44 9.73 0.98 -1.98
CA VAL A 44 9.28 0.09 -0.90
C VAL A 44 10.22 0.24 0.30
N MET A 45 9.63 0.48 1.47
CA MET A 45 10.33 0.63 2.74
C MET A 45 10.18 -0.62 3.62
N ASP A 46 8.99 -1.22 3.62
CA ASP A 46 8.67 -2.40 4.43
C ASP A 46 7.62 -3.28 3.74
N VAL A 47 7.73 -4.59 3.96
CA VAL A 47 6.75 -5.59 3.52
C VAL A 47 6.48 -6.51 4.71
N SER A 48 5.23 -6.55 5.15
CA SER A 48 4.80 -7.39 6.26
C SER A 48 3.53 -8.16 5.92
N LYS A 49 3.22 -9.16 6.73
CA LYS A 49 2.02 -9.97 6.61
C LYS A 49 1.31 -9.96 7.95
N ASN A 50 0.02 -9.62 7.96
CA ASN A 50 -0.75 -9.62 9.21
C ASN A 50 -1.20 -11.05 9.59
N THR A 51 -1.85 -11.18 10.74
CA THR A 51 -2.37 -12.47 11.25
C THR A 51 -3.51 -13.06 10.41
N SER A 52 -4.23 -12.21 9.66
CA SER A 52 -5.29 -12.63 8.74
C SER A 52 -4.72 -13.20 7.44
N GLY A 53 -3.46 -12.89 7.15
CA GLY A 53 -2.77 -13.29 5.93
C GLY A 53 -2.68 -12.20 4.87
N ASP A 54 -3.16 -11.00 5.17
CA ASP A 54 -3.11 -9.85 4.26
C ASP A 54 -1.66 -9.37 4.16
N VAL A 55 -1.27 -8.99 2.94
CA VAL A 55 0.07 -8.47 2.67
C VAL A 55 0.03 -6.95 2.76
N ILE A 56 0.88 -6.38 3.61
CA ILE A 56 0.98 -4.94 3.83
C ILE A 56 2.31 -4.47 3.26
N ILE A 57 2.27 -3.59 2.28
CA ILE A 57 3.46 -2.97 1.67
C ILE A 57 3.45 -1.49 2.00
N THR A 58 4.52 -1.02 2.62
CA THR A 58 4.70 0.41 2.94
C THR A 58 5.75 1.00 2.01
N THR A 59 5.39 2.08 1.33
CA THR A 59 6.28 2.89 0.50
C THR A 59 6.39 4.30 1.05
N GLY A 60 7.46 5.02 0.71
CA GLY A 60 7.59 6.41 1.13
C GLY A 60 8.82 7.12 0.58
N ASP A 61 8.82 8.45 0.70
CA ASP A 61 9.84 9.33 0.11
C ASP A 61 10.93 9.76 1.09
N SER A 62 10.94 9.21 2.31
CA SER A 62 11.80 9.59 3.44
C SER A 62 11.64 11.04 3.95
N LYS A 63 10.70 11.82 3.40
CA LYS A 63 10.37 13.19 3.82
C LYS A 63 8.99 13.28 4.49
N GLY A 64 8.38 12.12 4.74
CA GLY A 64 7.13 11.98 5.49
C GLY A 64 5.90 11.72 4.62
N TYR A 65 6.07 11.55 3.30
CA TYR A 65 5.04 10.88 2.52
C TYR A 65 5.17 9.38 2.73
N ILE A 66 4.06 8.76 3.13
CA ILE A 66 3.94 7.32 3.31
C ILE A 66 2.70 6.87 2.56
N VAL A 67 2.82 5.82 1.74
CA VAL A 67 1.68 5.13 1.15
C VAL A 67 1.72 3.67 1.59
N ARG A 68 0.65 3.23 2.25
CA ARG A 68 0.49 1.85 2.69
C ARG A 68 -0.55 1.16 1.81
N TYR A 69 -0.17 0.01 1.28
CA TYR A 69 -1.03 -0.87 0.52
C TYR A 69 -1.34 -2.09 1.38
N THR A 70 -2.61 -2.42 1.56
CA THR A 70 -3.05 -3.68 2.19
C THR A 70 -3.75 -4.51 1.14
N PHE A 71 -3.24 -5.71 0.87
CA PHE A 71 -3.75 -6.64 -0.13
C PHE A 71 -4.46 -7.79 0.56
N THR A 72 -5.72 -7.97 0.20
CA THR A 72 -6.57 -9.08 0.65
C THR A 72 -6.95 -9.93 -0.58
N GLU A 73 -6.86 -11.25 -0.46
CA GLU A 73 -7.31 -12.24 -1.47
C GLU A 73 -8.76 -12.69 -1.22
#